data_AF-A0A0G1VJ37-F1
#
_entry.id   AF-A0A0G1VJ37-F1
#
_cell.length_a   1.000
_cell.length_b   1.000
_cell.length_c   1.000
_cell.angle_alpha   90.00
_cell.angle_beta   90.00
_cell.angle_gamma   90.00
#
_symmetry.space_group_name_H-M   'P 1'
#
loop_
_entity.id
_entity.type
_entity.pdbx_description
1 polymer ?
#
loop_
_entity_poly.entity_id
_entity_poly.type
_entity_poly.pdbx_seq_one_letter_code
_entity_poly.pdbx_strand_id
1 'polypeptide(L)'
;MIKVRIFAVLSFVAVLGVAWIALDPYPVLAAAFMPAEECFDLILQGEAPLLPGMTFSSPSEELLVAANKAIATWAVYTGPIFGEGEVDPNSASEHDGINSITIGQVEPGYAAWTYVWVKTYADGSKKVVEWDVVLNAESTWGDAYENSFVTDLQGILTHELGHALGLGHPKGTCLLNTMVDTYSNSYRYLGEGDIAGIEFLYNN
;
A
#
# COMPACT_ATOMS: atom_id res chain seq x y z
N MET A 1 18.59 32.81 8.38
CA MET A 1 17.94 31.59 7.87
C MET A 1 17.13 31.00 9.01
N ILE A 2 15.81 31.14 8.93
CA ILE A 2 14.88 30.77 10.00
C ILE A 2 14.55 29.28 9.82
N LYS A 3 14.92 28.47 10.81
CA LYS A 3 14.51 27.06 10.92
C LYS A 3 13.11 27.05 11.56
N VAL A 4 12.10 26.64 10.81
CA VAL A 4 10.75 26.42 11.34
C VAL A 4 10.65 24.94 11.72
N ARG A 5 10.38 24.68 13.02
CA ARG A 5 10.02 23.36 13.56
C ARG A 5 8.57 23.46 14.01
N ILE A 6 7.70 22.58 13.50
CA ILE A 6 6.29 22.50 13.93
C ILE A 6 6.15 21.26 14.81
N PHE A 7 5.70 21.48 16.05
CA PHE A 7 5.29 20.42 16.98
C PHE A 7 3.79 20.19 16.80
N ALA A 8 3.38 18.94 16.57
CA ALA A 8 1.96 18.56 16.60
C ALA A 8 1.51 18.45 18.06
N VAL A 9 0.40 19.12 18.38
CA VAL A 9 -0.26 19.14 19.69
C VAL A 9 -1.15 17.91 19.80
N LEU A 10 -0.81 17.00 20.71
CA LEU A 10 -1.68 15.91 21.14
C LEU A 10 -2.85 16.46 21.94
N SER A 11 -4.06 16.36 21.39
CA SER A 11 -5.31 16.65 22.11
C SER A 11 -6.00 15.34 22.43
N PHE A 12 -5.97 14.94 23.70
CA PHE A 12 -6.80 13.85 24.25
C PHE A 12 -8.25 14.33 24.33
N VAL A 13 -9.16 13.67 23.63
CA VAL A 13 -10.61 13.73 23.91
C VAL A 13 -11.07 12.31 24.25
N ALA A 14 -11.41 12.09 25.51
CA ALA A 14 -12.09 10.90 25.95
C ALA A 14 -13.55 10.92 25.46
N VAL A 15 -13.94 9.95 24.64
CA VAL A 15 -15.35 9.74 24.28
C VAL A 15 -15.94 8.69 25.21
N LEU A 16 -16.79 9.15 26.13
CA LEU A 16 -17.64 8.30 26.96
C LEU A 16 -18.71 7.65 26.08
N GLY A 17 -18.81 6.32 26.17
CA GLY A 17 -19.80 5.53 25.45
C GLY A 17 -21.23 5.82 25.87
N VAL A 18 -22.11 5.89 24.87
CA VAL A 18 -23.56 5.69 25.04
C VAL A 18 -23.99 4.77 23.91
N ALA A 19 -24.30 3.52 24.25
CA ALA A 19 -24.90 2.55 23.35
C ALA A 19 -26.34 2.97 23.06
N TRP A 20 -26.63 3.33 21.80
CA TRP A 20 -28.00 3.42 21.29
C TRP A 20 -28.30 2.15 20.52
N ILE A 21 -29.12 1.27 21.09
CA ILE A 21 -29.72 0.16 20.36
C ILE A 21 -30.86 0.76 19.53
N ALA A 22 -30.60 1.02 18.26
CA ALA A 22 -31.65 1.25 17.27
C ALA A 22 -32.09 -0.10 16.71
N LEU A 23 -33.34 -0.49 16.99
CA LEU A 23 -34.03 -1.57 16.29
C LEU A 23 -34.51 -0.99 14.94
N ASP A 24 -33.82 -1.32 13.86
CA ASP A 24 -34.17 -0.86 12.51
C ASP A 24 -35.18 -1.84 11.86
N PRO A 25 -36.37 -1.40 11.38
CA PRO A 25 -37.42 -2.28 10.86
C PRO A 25 -37.37 -2.42 9.34
N TYR A 26 -36.19 -2.47 8.73
CA TYR A 26 -36.02 -2.71 7.30
C TYR A 26 -35.11 -3.91 7.08
N PRO A 27 -35.49 -4.91 6.26
CA PRO A 27 -34.57 -5.94 5.82
C PRO A 27 -33.65 -5.31 4.78
N VAL A 28 -32.68 -4.52 5.25
CA VAL A 28 -31.48 -4.29 4.46
C VAL A 28 -30.85 -5.67 4.37
N LEU A 29 -30.74 -6.21 3.15
CA LEU A 29 -29.91 -7.37 2.87
C LEU A 29 -28.59 -7.14 3.59
N ALA A 30 -28.37 -7.84 4.70
CA ALA A 30 -27.07 -7.97 5.29
C ALA A 30 -26.25 -8.70 4.22
N ALA A 31 -25.60 -7.93 3.34
CA ALA A 31 -24.39 -8.41 2.71
C ALA A 31 -23.53 -8.84 3.89
N ALA A 32 -23.33 -10.14 4.03
CA ALA A 32 -22.51 -10.69 5.09
C ALA A 32 -21.13 -10.04 4.92
N PHE A 33 -20.84 -9.05 5.77
CA PHE A 33 -19.50 -8.50 5.88
C PHE A 33 -18.65 -9.67 6.35
N MET A 34 -17.79 -10.19 5.47
CA MET A 34 -16.80 -11.17 5.89
C MET A 34 -15.91 -10.48 6.92
N PRO A 35 -15.56 -11.15 8.03
CA PRO A 35 -14.69 -10.56 9.03
C PRO A 35 -13.37 -10.15 8.38
N ALA A 36 -12.78 -9.04 8.82
CA ALA A 36 -11.54 -8.49 8.27
C ALA A 36 -10.40 -9.53 8.17
N GLU A 37 -10.34 -10.45 9.14
CA GLU A 37 -9.39 -11.56 9.20
C GLU A 37 -9.52 -12.57 8.04
N GLU A 38 -10.67 -12.60 7.37
CA GLU A 38 -10.89 -13.44 6.18
C GLU A 38 -10.69 -12.68 4.86
N CYS A 39 -10.38 -11.38 4.95
CA CYS A 39 -10.31 -10.45 3.83
C CYS A 39 -8.92 -9.84 3.58
N PHE A 40 -7.87 -10.53 3.99
CA PHE A 40 -6.51 -10.30 3.51
C PHE A 40 -5.86 -11.62 3.08
N ASP A 41 -4.80 -11.51 2.29
CA ASP A 41 -3.87 -12.60 2.03
C ASP A 41 -2.44 -12.10 2.27
N LEU A 42 -1.49 -13.01 2.43
CA LEU A 42 -0.09 -12.67 2.70
C LEU A 42 0.83 -13.34 1.68
N ILE A 43 1.76 -12.56 1.13
CA ILE A 43 2.90 -13.09 0.37
C ILE A 43 3.88 -13.79 1.33
N LEU A 44 3.93 -13.34 2.59
CA LEU A 44 4.81 -13.88 3.64
C LEU A 44 4.05 -14.66 4.71
N GLN A 45 4.64 -15.75 5.21
CA GLN A 45 4.21 -16.41 6.46
C GLN A 45 5.17 -16.04 7.60
N GLY A 46 5.39 -14.75 7.86
CA GLY A 46 6.31 -14.28 8.91
C GLY A 46 6.58 -12.77 8.88
N GLU A 47 7.40 -12.29 9.82
CA GLU A 47 7.76 -10.88 9.98
C GLU A 47 8.44 -10.30 8.73
N ALA A 48 8.08 -9.07 8.39
CA ALA A 48 8.53 -8.41 7.17
C ALA A 48 9.47 -7.21 7.43
N PRO A 49 10.68 -7.35 8.01
CA PRO A 49 11.54 -6.16 8.10
C PRO A 49 12.06 -5.75 6.72
N LEU A 50 11.50 -4.69 6.14
CA LEU A 50 12.01 -4.14 4.87
C LEU A 50 13.40 -3.53 5.06
N LEU A 51 14.21 -3.55 3.99
CA LEU A 51 15.33 -2.61 3.90
C LEU A 51 14.72 -1.22 3.71
N PRO A 52 14.97 -0.26 4.61
CA PRO A 52 14.46 1.09 4.44
C PRO A 52 15.23 1.78 3.31
N GLY A 53 14.54 2.66 2.60
CA GLY A 53 15.06 3.38 1.45
C GLY A 53 14.55 2.80 0.14
N MET A 54 14.44 3.67 -0.86
CA MET A 54 14.10 3.30 -2.22
C MET A 54 14.69 4.31 -3.20
N THR A 55 14.82 3.90 -4.46
CA THR A 55 15.24 4.77 -5.56
C THR A 55 14.11 5.02 -6.54
N PHE A 56 14.16 6.19 -7.20
CA PHE A 56 13.28 6.53 -8.31
C PHE A 56 14.09 6.78 -9.57
N SER A 57 13.70 6.13 -10.67
CA SER A 57 14.27 6.41 -11.99
C SER A 57 13.61 7.63 -12.63
N SER A 58 14.32 8.77 -12.62
CA SER A 58 13.88 10.03 -13.27
C SER A 58 12.41 10.41 -13.01
N PRO A 59 11.96 10.52 -11.75
CA PRO A 59 10.55 10.69 -11.44
C PRO A 59 10.02 12.06 -11.86
N SER A 60 8.75 12.12 -12.27
CA SER A 60 8.02 13.38 -12.33
C SER A 60 7.70 13.88 -10.91
N GLU A 61 7.44 15.18 -10.76
CA GLU A 61 6.94 15.73 -9.49
C GLU A 61 5.64 15.04 -9.05
N GLU A 62 4.76 14.74 -10.00
CA GLU A 62 3.50 14.03 -9.75
C GLU A 62 3.73 12.63 -9.19
N LEU A 63 4.71 11.89 -9.70
CA LEU A 63 5.10 10.58 -9.18
C LEU A 63 5.61 10.68 -7.74
N LEU A 64 6.48 11.64 -7.44
CA LEU A 64 6.98 11.85 -6.07
C LEU A 64 5.84 12.21 -5.10
N VAL A 65 4.91 13.07 -5.51
CA VAL A 65 3.75 13.43 -4.69
C VAL A 65 2.85 12.22 -4.44
N ALA A 66 2.54 11.44 -5.48
CA ALA A 66 1.69 10.25 -5.36
C ALA A 66 2.34 9.16 -4.48
N ALA A 67 3.65 8.89 -4.68
CA ALA A 67 4.40 7.93 -3.89
C ALA A 67 4.44 8.33 -2.40
N ASN A 68 4.71 9.61 -2.10
CA ASN A 68 4.70 10.10 -0.72
C ASN A 68 3.33 9.94 -0.05
N LYS A 69 2.24 10.18 -0.78
CA LYS A 69 0.88 9.96 -0.26
C LYS A 69 0.60 8.48 -0.01
N ALA A 70 0.98 7.60 -0.93
CA ALA A 70 0.80 6.15 -0.78
C ALA A 70 1.60 5.58 0.41
N ILE A 71 2.86 6.01 0.57
CA ILE A 71 3.71 5.69 1.72
C ILE A 71 3.07 6.18 3.01
N ALA A 72 2.58 7.42 3.03
CA ALA A 72 1.92 7.99 4.20
C ALA A 72 0.65 7.21 4.59
N THR A 73 -0.11 6.69 3.62
CA THR A 73 -1.28 5.83 3.88
C THR A 73 -0.90 4.59 4.70
N TRP A 74 0.16 3.88 4.31
CA TRP A 74 0.63 2.69 5.03
C TRP A 74 1.32 3.04 6.36
N ALA A 75 2.07 4.14 6.40
CA ALA A 75 2.85 4.55 7.57
C ALA A 75 2.00 4.88 8.80
N VAL A 76 0.68 5.10 8.63
CA VAL A 76 -0.28 5.21 9.74
C VAL A 76 -0.28 3.94 10.60
N TYR A 77 -0.08 2.77 9.99
CA TYR A 77 -0.18 1.46 10.67
C TYR A 77 1.18 0.80 10.90
N THR A 78 2.18 1.10 10.06
CA THR A 78 3.52 0.48 10.13
C THR A 78 4.61 1.40 10.68
N GLY A 79 4.32 2.70 10.83
CA GLY A 79 5.37 3.72 10.96
C GLY A 79 6.16 3.92 9.66
N PRO A 80 7.28 4.65 9.67
CA PRO A 80 8.01 5.04 8.45
C PRO A 80 8.90 3.92 7.90
N ILE A 81 8.32 2.77 7.55
CA ILE A 81 9.09 1.56 7.20
C ILE A 81 9.81 1.65 5.84
N PHE A 82 9.25 2.38 4.87
CA PHE A 82 9.85 2.56 3.55
C PHE A 82 11.08 3.48 3.57
N GLY A 83 11.31 4.24 4.65
CA GLY A 83 12.42 5.18 4.73
C GLY A 83 12.29 6.36 3.77
N GLU A 84 13.43 7.00 3.48
CA GLU A 84 13.52 8.12 2.53
C GLU A 84 13.80 7.60 1.11
N GLY A 85 13.21 8.26 0.11
CA GLY A 85 13.50 7.97 -1.29
C GLY A 85 14.59 8.88 -1.86
N GLU A 86 15.37 8.37 -2.78
CA GLU A 86 16.34 9.15 -3.55
C GLU A 86 16.13 9.00 -5.06
N VAL A 87 16.54 10.01 -5.83
CA VAL A 87 16.50 9.93 -7.29
C VAL A 87 17.81 9.32 -7.78
N ASP A 88 17.73 8.16 -8.42
CA ASP A 88 18.85 7.54 -9.11
C ASP A 88 18.45 7.28 -10.57
N PRO A 89 19.06 7.96 -11.55
CA PRO A 89 18.75 7.73 -12.96
C PRO A 89 19.15 6.33 -13.46
N ASN A 90 19.96 5.59 -12.70
CA ASN A 90 20.32 4.20 -13.00
C ASN A 90 19.43 3.19 -12.28
N SER A 91 18.46 3.65 -11.48
CA SER A 91 17.46 2.79 -10.84
C SER A 91 16.73 1.96 -11.89
N ALA A 92 16.70 0.65 -11.65
CA ALA A 92 16.11 -0.37 -12.50
C ALA A 92 15.38 -1.39 -11.63
N SER A 93 14.44 -2.14 -12.21
CA SER A 93 13.83 -3.27 -11.51
C SER A 93 14.66 -4.53 -11.74
N GLU A 94 15.58 -4.79 -10.84
CA GLU A 94 16.53 -5.90 -10.85
C GLU A 94 16.80 -6.34 -9.41
N HIS A 95 17.09 -7.63 -9.18
CA HIS A 95 17.45 -8.13 -7.84
C HIS A 95 18.87 -7.68 -7.43
N ASP A 96 19.03 -6.44 -6.96
CA ASP A 96 20.31 -5.76 -6.76
C ASP A 96 20.55 -5.29 -5.30
N GLY A 97 19.59 -5.51 -4.42
CA GLY A 97 19.59 -5.11 -3.02
C GLY A 97 19.00 -3.72 -2.75
N ILE A 98 18.44 -3.06 -3.77
CA ILE A 98 17.87 -1.71 -3.70
C ILE A 98 16.40 -1.79 -4.06
N ASN A 99 15.54 -1.26 -3.20
CA ASN A 99 14.14 -1.14 -3.58
C ASN A 99 13.95 -0.02 -4.59
N SER A 100 13.08 -0.20 -5.58
CA SER A 100 12.86 0.83 -6.60
C SER A 100 11.40 1.08 -6.94
N ILE A 101 11.12 2.30 -7.40
CA ILE A 101 9.91 2.65 -8.14
C ILE A 101 10.35 3.18 -9.50
N THR A 102 10.02 2.45 -10.56
CA THR A 102 10.43 2.75 -11.93
C THR A 102 9.22 2.82 -12.86
N ILE A 103 9.42 3.41 -14.04
CA ILE A 103 8.45 3.38 -15.15
C ILE A 103 9.05 2.51 -16.26
N GLY A 104 8.31 1.51 -16.71
CA GLY A 104 8.83 0.51 -17.62
C GLY A 104 7.75 -0.27 -18.37
N GLN A 105 8.18 -1.26 -19.14
CA GLN A 105 7.27 -2.18 -19.81
C GLN A 105 6.73 -3.18 -18.79
N VAL A 106 5.41 -3.36 -18.76
CA VAL A 106 4.73 -4.40 -17.99
C VAL A 106 3.83 -5.20 -18.93
N GLU A 107 3.31 -6.34 -18.46
CA GLU A 107 2.44 -7.18 -19.28
C GLU A 107 1.16 -6.44 -19.74
N PRO A 108 0.68 -6.69 -20.97
CA PRO A 108 -0.54 -6.06 -21.47
C PRO A 108 -1.73 -6.31 -20.55
N GLY A 109 -2.45 -5.24 -20.20
CA GLY A 109 -3.62 -5.30 -19.32
C GLY A 109 -3.33 -5.00 -17.85
N TYR A 110 -2.06 -4.82 -17.46
CA TYR A 110 -1.67 -4.45 -16.11
C TYR A 110 -1.22 -2.98 -16.04
N ALA A 111 -1.57 -2.30 -14.95
CA ALA A 111 -1.17 -0.92 -14.70
C ALA A 111 0.23 -0.84 -14.07
N ALA A 112 0.59 -1.82 -13.25
CA ALA A 112 1.89 -1.92 -12.61
C ALA A 112 2.21 -3.37 -12.25
N TRP A 113 3.43 -3.60 -11.79
CA TRP A 113 3.88 -4.87 -11.24
C TRP A 113 4.76 -4.62 -10.02
N THR A 114 4.59 -5.41 -8.96
CA THR A 114 5.53 -5.46 -7.83
C THR A 114 6.32 -6.76 -7.84
N TYR A 115 7.64 -6.67 -7.99
CA TYR A 115 8.55 -7.78 -7.75
C TYR A 115 8.94 -7.77 -6.27
N VAL A 116 8.89 -8.94 -5.63
CA VAL A 116 9.26 -9.09 -4.22
C VAL A 116 10.22 -10.25 -4.10
N TRP A 117 11.40 -10.00 -3.55
CA TRP A 117 12.37 -11.04 -3.24
C TRP A 117 12.30 -11.43 -1.79
N VAL A 118 12.17 -12.73 -1.55
CA VAL A 118 11.94 -13.29 -0.23
C VAL A 118 13.08 -14.23 0.15
N LYS A 119 13.67 -13.98 1.32
CA LYS A 119 14.63 -14.89 1.94
C LYS A 119 13.92 -15.78 2.95
N THR A 120 14.16 -17.09 2.86
CA THR A 120 13.72 -18.08 3.86
C THR A 120 14.87 -18.38 4.82
N TYR A 121 14.61 -18.31 6.12
CA TYR A 121 15.58 -18.62 7.18
C TYR A 121 15.49 -20.07 7.64
N ALA A 122 16.48 -20.50 8.43
CA ALA A 122 16.60 -21.88 8.88
C ALA A 122 15.44 -22.33 9.79
N ASP A 123 14.77 -21.40 10.48
CA ASP A 123 13.58 -21.64 11.29
C ASP A 123 12.28 -21.70 10.47
N GLY A 124 12.36 -21.52 9.16
CA GLY A 124 11.22 -21.49 8.24
C GLY A 124 10.58 -20.11 8.09
N SER A 125 11.01 -19.10 8.84
CA SER A 125 10.53 -17.74 8.68
C SER A 125 10.92 -17.17 7.31
N LYS A 126 10.08 -16.30 6.76
CA LYS A 126 10.29 -15.63 5.47
C LYS A 126 10.29 -14.13 5.66
N LYS A 127 11.16 -13.44 4.92
CA LYS A 127 11.31 -11.98 4.96
C LYS A 127 11.46 -11.41 3.57
N VAL A 128 10.75 -10.32 3.27
CA VAL A 128 11.03 -9.47 2.11
C VAL A 128 12.42 -8.87 2.32
N VAL A 129 13.33 -9.15 1.40
CA VAL A 129 14.68 -8.57 1.42
C VAL A 129 14.81 -7.43 0.43
N GLU A 130 13.91 -7.36 -0.55
CA GLU A 130 13.91 -6.35 -1.61
C GLU A 130 12.55 -6.35 -2.32
N TRP A 131 12.15 -5.20 -2.83
CA TRP A 131 10.97 -5.05 -3.67
C TRP A 131 11.19 -3.99 -4.74
N ASP A 132 10.57 -4.19 -5.89
CA ASP A 132 10.55 -3.21 -6.98
C ASP A 132 9.14 -3.03 -7.52
N VAL A 133 8.75 -1.78 -7.71
CA VAL A 133 7.52 -1.42 -8.43
C VAL A 133 7.86 -0.93 -9.83
N VAL A 134 7.26 -1.55 -10.84
CA VAL A 134 7.33 -1.10 -12.23
C VAL A 134 5.95 -0.59 -12.64
N LEU A 135 5.85 0.71 -12.86
CA LEU A 135 4.66 1.36 -13.41
C LEU A 135 4.64 1.22 -14.94
N ASN A 136 3.52 0.85 -15.53
CA ASN A 136 3.37 0.72 -16.98
C ASN A 136 3.67 2.05 -17.70
N ALA A 137 4.65 2.06 -18.59
CA ALA A 137 5.01 3.20 -19.42
C ALA A 137 3.93 3.58 -20.45
N GLU A 138 3.01 2.67 -20.78
CA GLU A 138 1.89 2.91 -21.70
C GLU A 138 0.68 3.56 -21.02
N SER A 139 0.63 3.54 -19.68
CA SER A 139 -0.45 4.17 -18.92
C SER A 139 -0.35 5.70 -18.99
N THR A 140 -1.50 6.36 -19.13
CA THR A 140 -1.59 7.80 -18.93
C THR A 140 -1.79 8.05 -17.44
N TRP A 141 -0.71 8.24 -16.70
CA TRP A 141 -0.75 8.42 -15.24
C TRP A 141 -1.29 9.80 -14.83
N GLY A 142 -1.98 9.84 -13.70
CA GLY A 142 -2.20 11.07 -12.95
C GLY A 142 -3.17 10.92 -11.78
N ASP A 143 -3.84 12.00 -11.40
CA ASP A 143 -4.90 11.99 -10.39
C ASP A 143 -6.27 11.70 -11.02
N ALA A 144 -6.81 10.50 -10.80
CA ALA A 144 -8.09 10.09 -11.38
C ALA A 144 -9.32 10.74 -10.72
N TYR A 145 -9.16 11.39 -9.55
CA TYR A 145 -10.22 12.20 -8.92
C TYR A 145 -10.32 13.58 -9.58
N GLU A 146 -9.22 14.10 -10.13
CA GLU A 146 -9.21 15.34 -10.92
C GLU A 146 -9.53 15.08 -12.40
N ASN A 147 -9.10 13.95 -12.95
CA ASN A 147 -9.31 13.59 -14.35
C ASN A 147 -9.66 12.10 -14.51
N SER A 148 -10.92 11.78 -14.80
CA SER A 148 -11.36 10.39 -14.95
C SER A 148 -10.78 9.64 -16.19
N PHE A 149 -10.00 10.32 -17.05
CA PHE A 149 -9.37 9.71 -18.21
C PHE A 149 -7.93 9.25 -17.97
N VAL A 150 -7.39 9.44 -16.76
CA VAL A 150 -6.05 8.96 -16.39
C VAL A 150 -6.10 7.72 -15.50
N THR A 151 -4.97 7.02 -15.44
CA THR A 151 -4.72 5.92 -14.51
C THR A 151 -4.33 6.49 -13.14
N ASP A 152 -5.01 6.08 -12.07
CA ASP A 152 -4.81 6.68 -10.75
C ASP A 152 -3.44 6.31 -10.15
N LEU A 153 -2.50 7.25 -10.18
CA LEU A 153 -1.12 6.99 -9.77
C LEU A 153 -1.01 6.70 -8.27
N GLN A 154 -1.74 7.45 -7.43
CA GLN A 154 -1.71 7.26 -5.98
C GLN A 154 -2.35 5.93 -5.58
N GLY A 155 -3.55 5.61 -6.09
CA GLY A 155 -4.25 4.36 -5.79
C GLY A 155 -3.43 3.14 -6.20
N ILE A 156 -2.84 3.16 -7.40
CA ILE A 156 -1.99 2.06 -7.86
C ILE A 156 -0.73 1.94 -7.01
N LEU A 157 -0.03 3.03 -6.72
CA LEU A 157 1.13 2.96 -5.82
C LEU A 157 0.74 2.48 -4.42
N THR A 158 -0.47 2.79 -3.93
CA THR A 158 -0.95 2.30 -2.63
C THR A 158 -1.12 0.78 -2.67
N HIS A 159 -1.68 0.23 -3.74
CA HIS A 159 -1.79 -1.21 -3.98
C HIS A 159 -0.40 -1.89 -4.08
N GLU A 160 0.46 -1.40 -4.97
CA GLU A 160 1.78 -1.99 -5.20
C GLU A 160 2.66 -1.95 -3.94
N LEU A 161 2.62 -0.86 -3.17
CA LEU A 161 3.33 -0.77 -1.89
C LEU A 161 2.74 -1.73 -0.83
N GLY A 162 1.48 -2.14 -0.93
CA GLY A 162 0.94 -3.20 -0.10
C GLY A 162 1.59 -4.55 -0.40
N HIS A 163 1.87 -4.85 -1.67
CA HIS A 163 2.67 -6.02 -2.06
C HIS A 163 4.11 -5.93 -1.54
N ALA A 164 4.74 -4.76 -1.66
CA ALA A 164 6.06 -4.52 -1.10
C ALA A 164 6.11 -4.78 0.42
N LEU A 165 5.02 -4.46 1.13
CA LEU A 165 4.86 -4.74 2.57
C LEU A 165 4.56 -6.21 2.88
N GLY A 166 4.31 -7.05 1.88
CA GLY A 166 4.07 -8.48 2.02
C GLY A 166 2.60 -8.89 1.99
N LEU A 167 1.67 -8.00 1.63
CA LEU A 167 0.25 -8.35 1.44
C LEU A 167 0.02 -8.99 0.08
N GLY A 168 -0.81 -10.03 0.03
CA GLY A 168 -1.33 -10.61 -1.20
C GLY A 168 -2.68 -9.99 -1.59
N HIS A 169 -3.22 -10.43 -2.73
CA HIS A 169 -4.60 -10.09 -3.10
C HIS A 169 -5.59 -10.86 -2.21
N PRO A 170 -6.60 -10.21 -1.64
CA PRO A 170 -7.61 -10.90 -0.84
C PRO A 170 -8.51 -11.74 -1.74
N LYS A 171 -9.36 -12.57 -1.12
CA LYS A 171 -10.41 -13.30 -1.86
C LYS A 171 -11.30 -12.32 -2.61
N GLY A 172 -11.76 -12.71 -3.80
CA GLY A 172 -12.59 -11.85 -4.68
C GLY A 172 -13.95 -11.40 -4.12
N THR A 173 -14.34 -11.84 -2.93
CA THR A 173 -15.51 -11.33 -2.19
C THR A 173 -15.19 -10.09 -1.36
N CYS A 174 -13.91 -9.78 -1.12
CA CYS A 174 -13.43 -8.72 -0.25
C CYS A 174 -13.14 -7.42 -1.03
N LEU A 175 -14.17 -6.91 -1.71
CA LEU A 175 -14.07 -5.89 -2.76
C LEU A 175 -13.73 -4.47 -2.29
N LEU A 176 -13.72 -4.20 -0.98
CA LEU A 176 -13.56 -2.86 -0.42
C LEU A 176 -12.11 -2.53 0.01
N ASN A 177 -11.17 -3.42 -0.32
CA ASN A 177 -9.76 -3.31 0.04
C ASN A 177 -8.96 -2.71 -1.11
N THR A 178 -7.92 -1.93 -0.80
CA THR A 178 -6.97 -1.45 -1.82
C THR A 178 -6.24 -2.61 -2.48
N MET A 179 -6.03 -3.73 -1.78
CA MET A 179 -5.30 -4.90 -2.28
C MET A 179 -6.13 -5.79 -3.22
N VAL A 180 -7.36 -5.43 -3.61
CA VAL A 180 -8.12 -6.23 -4.58
C VAL A 180 -7.40 -6.23 -5.94
N ASP A 181 -7.37 -7.38 -6.61
CA ASP A 181 -6.70 -7.64 -7.90
C ASP A 181 -7.36 -6.95 -9.12
N THR A 182 -8.31 -6.05 -8.89
CA THR A 182 -9.05 -5.34 -9.95
C THR A 182 -8.75 -3.86 -9.91
N TYR A 183 -8.25 -3.34 -11.03
CA TYR A 183 -7.87 -1.94 -11.21
C TYR A 183 -8.95 -0.93 -10.78
N SER A 184 -10.23 -1.22 -11.02
CA SER A 184 -11.32 -0.32 -10.64
C SER A 184 -11.46 -0.12 -9.13
N ASN A 185 -10.81 -0.97 -8.33
CA ASN A 185 -10.88 -1.01 -6.88
C ASN A 185 -9.51 -0.72 -6.21
N SER A 186 -8.50 -0.24 -6.96
CA SER A 186 -7.26 0.27 -6.35
C SER A 186 -7.57 1.61 -5.66
N TYR A 187 -8.04 1.51 -4.41
CA TYR A 187 -8.43 2.64 -3.60
C TYR A 187 -7.22 3.40 -3.06
N ARG A 188 -7.39 4.69 -2.78
CA ARG A 188 -6.37 5.48 -2.06
C ARG A 188 -6.40 5.25 -0.54
N TYR A 189 -7.38 4.49 -0.06
CA TYR A 189 -7.62 4.19 1.35
C TYR A 189 -7.53 2.70 1.60
N LEU A 190 -7.19 2.34 2.84
CA LEU A 190 -7.10 0.94 3.28
C LEU A 190 -8.48 0.46 3.75
N GLY A 191 -8.91 -0.68 3.24
CA GLY A 191 -10.06 -1.41 3.76
C GLY A 191 -9.72 -2.17 5.05
N GLU A 192 -10.73 -2.72 5.70
CA GLU A 192 -10.53 -3.43 6.97
C GLU A 192 -9.62 -4.65 6.82
N GLY A 193 -9.67 -5.34 5.67
CA GLY A 193 -8.78 -6.46 5.37
C GLY A 193 -7.33 -6.01 5.23
N ASP A 194 -7.07 -4.93 4.49
CA ASP A 194 -5.72 -4.37 4.35
C ASP A 194 -5.11 -4.02 5.71
N ILE A 195 -5.92 -3.39 6.59
CA ILE A 195 -5.52 -3.02 7.95
C ILE A 195 -5.23 -4.27 8.79
N ALA A 196 -6.11 -5.26 8.76
CA ALA A 196 -5.90 -6.50 9.51
C ALA A 196 -4.63 -7.24 9.07
N GLY A 197 -4.38 -7.30 7.76
CA GLY A 197 -3.18 -7.92 7.20
C GLY A 197 -1.89 -7.19 7.61
N ILE A 198 -1.90 -5.86 7.56
CA ILE A 198 -0.70 -5.08 7.90
C ILE A 198 -0.42 -5.10 9.41
N GLU A 199 -1.46 -5.05 10.25
CA GLU A 199 -1.31 -5.18 11.69
C GLU A 199 -0.77 -6.57 12.08
N PHE A 200 -1.23 -7.62 11.40
CA PHE A 200 -0.70 -8.97 11.60
C PHE A 200 0.80 -9.08 11.32
N LEU A 201 1.30 -8.39 10.29
CA LEU A 201 2.70 -8.44 9.89
C LEU A 201 3.64 -7.58 10.76
N TYR A 202 3.15 -6.44 11.26
CA TYR A 202 4.02 -5.39 11.81
C TYR A 202 3.75 -4.99 13.26
N ASN A 203 2.60 -5.37 13.84
CA ASN A 203 2.18 -4.92 15.17
C ASN A 203 1.96 -6.07 16.17
N ASN A 204 2.55 -7.23 15.94
CA ASN A 204 2.53 -8.38 16.87
C ASN A 204 3.66 -8.34 17.91
#